data_AF-A0AAU9UVQ1-F1
#
_entry.id   AF-A0AAU9UVQ1-F1
#
_cell.length_a   1.000
_cell.length_b   1.000
_cell.length_c   1.000
_cell.angle_alpha   90.00
_cell.angle_beta   90.00
_cell.angle_gamma   90.00
#
_symmetry.space_group_name_H-M   'P 1'
#
loop_
_entity.id
_entity.type
_entity.pdbx_description
1 polymer ?
#
loop_
_entity_poly.entity_id
_entity_poly.type
_entity_poly.pdbx_seq_one_letter_code
_entity_poly.pdbx_strand_id
1 'polypeptide(L)'
;MPRNYSRTTTRQNWDVEQLKKAIMSVSEGSFGYLKTSQVYGVPKSTLQDRVTKYHIITSNMPSIIPTTPSSSRPVNSNYLVSPSDKICLCLK
;
A
#
# COMPACT_ATOMS: atom_id res chain seq x y z
N MET A 1 33.47 -6.20 13.05
CA MET A 1 33.74 -5.65 11.70
C MET A 1 32.40 -5.35 11.02
N PRO A 2 32.13 -4.12 10.55
CA PRO A 2 30.90 -3.83 9.82
C PRO A 2 30.91 -4.57 8.48
N ARG A 3 29.87 -5.35 8.18
CA ARG A 3 29.70 -6.00 6.88
C ARG A 3 28.97 -5.02 5.95
N ASN A 4 29.62 -4.64 4.85
CA ASN A 4 29.02 -3.83 3.80
C ASN A 4 28.18 -4.76 2.90
N TYR A 5 26.85 -4.67 3.01
CA TYR A 5 25.93 -5.41 2.17
C TYR A 5 25.37 -4.50 1.09
N SER A 6 25.84 -4.66 -0.15
CA SER A 6 25.18 -4.07 -1.31
C SER A 6 24.10 -5.03 -1.82
N ARG A 7 22.91 -4.50 -2.10
CA ARG A 7 21.81 -5.29 -2.66
C ARG A 7 22.00 -5.39 -4.18
N THR A 8 21.97 -6.61 -4.72
CA THR A 8 22.17 -6.87 -6.16
C THR A 8 20.90 -6.70 -7.02
N THR A 9 19.71 -6.71 -6.42
CA THR A 9 18.43 -6.65 -7.16
C THR A 9 17.97 -5.23 -7.46
N THR A 10 17.44 -5.04 -8.67
CA THR A 10 16.76 -3.81 -9.14
C THR A 10 15.28 -3.72 -8.74
N ARG A 11 14.81 -4.60 -7.83
CA ARG A 11 13.47 -4.46 -7.26
C ARG A 11 13.37 -3.15 -6.49
N GLN A 12 12.30 -2.39 -6.75
CA GLN A 12 12.00 -1.06 -6.18
C GLN A 12 12.70 0.13 -6.85
N ASN A 13 13.23 -0.03 -8.07
CA ASN A 13 13.65 1.09 -8.91
C ASN A 13 12.43 1.75 -9.58
N TRP A 14 11.66 2.54 -8.82
CA TRP A 14 10.71 3.50 -9.41
C TRP A 14 11.42 4.83 -9.60
N ASP A 15 11.06 5.54 -10.66
CA ASP A 15 11.61 6.88 -10.91
C ASP A 15 11.21 7.83 -9.76
N VAL A 16 12.20 8.56 -9.27
CA VAL A 16 12.04 9.49 -8.15
C VAL A 16 11.11 10.64 -8.54
N GLU A 17 11.15 11.08 -9.80
CA GLU A 17 10.29 12.16 -10.28
C GLU A 17 8.83 11.72 -10.36
N GLN A 18 8.57 10.49 -10.82
CA GLN A 18 7.23 9.92 -10.83
C GLN A 18 6.68 9.73 -9.41
N LEU A 19 7.53 9.32 -8.46
CA LEU A 19 7.14 9.19 -7.06
C LEU A 19 6.68 10.53 -6.46
N LYS A 20 7.42 11.62 -6.71
CA LYS A 20 7.06 12.96 -6.21
C LYS A 20 5.72 13.41 -6.78
N LYS A 21 5.56 13.32 -8.10
CA LYS A 21 4.30 13.68 -8.79
C LYS A 21 3.11 12.87 -8.26
N ALA A 22 3.33 11.57 -8.04
CA ALA A 22 2.32 10.70 -7.48
C ALA A 22 1.88 11.13 -6.08
N ILE A 23 2.82 11.43 -5.18
CA ILE A 23 2.52 11.90 -3.81
C ILE A 23 1.70 13.19 -3.87
N MET A 24 2.12 14.17 -4.68
CA MET A 24 1.42 15.45 -4.82
C MET A 24 -0.03 15.28 -5.31
N SER A 25 -0.23 14.48 -6.35
CA SER A 25 -1.56 14.24 -6.91
C SER A 25 -2.54 13.59 -5.93
N VAL A 26 -2.02 12.77 -5.00
CA VAL A 26 -2.79 12.12 -3.93
C VAL A 26 -3.08 13.10 -2.80
N SER A 27 -2.10 13.92 -2.39
CA SER A 27 -2.32 14.93 -1.35
C SER A 27 -3.28 16.04 -1.79
N GLU A 28 -3.25 16.40 -3.08
CA GLU A 28 -4.16 17.37 -3.69
C GLU A 28 -5.59 16.81 -3.84
N GLY A 29 -5.76 15.49 -3.77
CA GLY A 29 -7.06 14.83 -3.96
C GLY A 29 -7.48 14.65 -5.43
N SER A 30 -6.62 14.97 -6.40
CA SER A 30 -6.91 14.81 -7.83
C SER A 30 -7.05 13.34 -8.26
N PHE A 31 -6.24 12.44 -7.70
CA PHE A 31 -6.30 11.00 -7.97
C PHE A 31 -6.25 10.18 -6.67
N GLY A 32 -7.06 9.12 -6.62
CA GLY A 32 -6.96 8.12 -5.55
C GLY A 32 -5.77 7.16 -5.76
N TYR A 33 -5.30 6.53 -4.69
CA TYR A 33 -4.10 5.65 -4.67
C TYR A 33 -4.04 4.62 -5.81
N LEU A 34 -5.17 4.01 -6.19
CA LEU A 34 -5.22 3.02 -7.26
C LEU A 34 -4.94 3.66 -8.63
N LYS A 35 -5.56 4.81 -8.91
CA LYS A 35 -5.42 5.49 -10.20
C LYS A 35 -4.03 6.09 -10.34
N THR A 36 -3.52 6.72 -9.28
CA THR A 36 -2.14 7.23 -9.21
C THR A 36 -1.13 6.13 -9.47
N SER A 37 -1.31 4.95 -8.89
CA SER A 37 -0.40 3.82 -9.09
C SER A 37 -0.28 3.42 -10.56
N GLN A 38 -1.41 3.38 -11.27
CA GLN A 38 -1.43 3.03 -12.70
C GLN A 38 -0.81 4.12 -13.58
N VAL A 39 -1.03 5.40 -13.27
CA VAL A 39 -0.56 6.53 -14.08
C VAL A 39 0.95 6.74 -13.93
N TYR A 40 1.47 6.68 -12.71
CA TYR A 40 2.86 7.02 -12.42
C TYR A 40 3.78 5.78 -12.29
N GLY A 41 3.23 4.56 -12.42
CA GLY A 41 4.01 3.32 -12.37
C GLY A 41 4.59 2.99 -10.99
N VAL A 42 4.07 3.60 -9.93
CA VAL A 42 4.51 3.38 -8.54
C VAL A 42 3.53 2.44 -7.84
N PRO A 43 3.99 1.40 -7.11
CA PRO A 43 3.09 0.49 -6.41
C PRO A 43 2.20 1.19 -5.37
N LYS A 44 0.94 0.73 -5.26
CA LYS A 44 -0.04 1.28 -4.29
C LYS A 44 0.48 1.26 -2.85
N SER A 45 1.09 0.17 -2.40
CA SER A 45 1.64 0.05 -1.05
C SER A 45 2.76 1.06 -0.80
N THR A 46 3.65 1.24 -1.79
CA THR A 46 4.69 2.28 -1.75
C THR A 46 4.08 3.66 -1.58
N LEU A 47 3.00 3.98 -2.32
CA LEU A 47 2.35 5.28 -2.19
C LEU A 47 1.75 5.50 -0.81
N GLN A 48 1.08 4.49 -0.24
CA GLN A 48 0.56 4.59 1.14
C GLN A 48 1.68 4.91 2.14
N ASP A 49 2.77 4.14 2.12
CA ASP A 49 3.90 4.36 3.03
C ASP A 49 4.51 5.77 2.88
N ARG A 50 4.70 6.21 1.63
CA ARG A 50 5.37 7.47 1.32
C ARG A 50 4.48 8.67 1.63
N VAL A 51 3.19 8.58 1.33
CA VAL A 51 2.20 9.61 1.64
C VAL A 51 2.03 9.71 3.15
N THR A 52 1.89 8.61 3.88
CA THR A 52 1.81 8.65 5.35
C THR A 52 3.06 9.29 5.97
N LYS A 53 4.26 8.92 5.52
CA LYS A 53 5.51 9.56 5.98
C LYS A 53 5.59 11.03 5.63
N TYR A 54 5.17 11.41 4.42
CA TYR A 54 5.12 12.80 3.98
C TYR A 54 4.22 13.62 4.91
N HIS A 55 3.01 13.12 5.20
CA HIS A 55 2.06 13.78 6.09
C HIS A 55 2.62 13.93 7.51
N ILE A 56 3.27 12.90 8.07
CA ILE A 56 3.92 12.95 9.40
C ILE A 56 5.00 14.04 9.46
N ILE A 57 5.82 14.16 8.41
CA ILE A 57 6.90 15.14 8.35
C ILE A 57 6.35 16.56 8.19
N THR A 58 5.34 16.74 7.32
CA THR A 58 4.66 18.03 7.19
C THR A 58 3.86 18.41 8.44
N SER A 59 3.40 17.43 9.22
CA SER A 59 2.63 17.60 10.45
C SER A 59 3.51 17.70 11.72
N ASN A 60 4.73 18.22 11.64
CA ASN A 60 5.34 18.89 12.80
C ASN A 60 4.58 20.18 13.20
N MET A 61 3.41 20.44 12.60
CA MET A 61 2.20 20.93 13.27
C MET A 61 1.31 19.73 13.67
N PRO A 62 1.08 19.44 14.96
CA PRO A 62 0.31 18.28 15.39
C PRO A 62 -1.18 18.53 15.15
N SER A 63 -1.66 18.33 13.93
CA SER A 63 -3.09 18.19 13.69
C SER A 63 -3.48 16.74 13.95
N ILE A 64 -4.09 16.54 15.10
CA ILE A 64 -4.80 15.35 15.56
C ILE A 64 -5.60 14.76 14.38
N ILE A 65 -5.15 13.63 13.85
CA ILE A 65 -6.05 12.65 13.24
C ILE A 65 -5.88 11.38 14.07
N PRO A 66 -6.95 10.88 14.69
CA PRO A 66 -6.85 9.84 15.71
C PRO A 66 -6.18 8.59 15.14
N THR A 67 -5.05 8.21 15.72
CA THR A 67 -4.74 6.81 15.92
C THR A 67 -5.87 6.20 16.74
N THR A 68 -6.88 5.63 16.10
CA THR A 68 -7.67 4.51 16.65
C THR A 68 -8.60 3.93 15.58
N PRO A 69 -8.95 2.65 15.69
CA PRO A 69 -8.09 1.50 15.96
C PRO A 69 -8.38 0.40 14.91
N SER A 70 -7.67 -0.72 14.96
CA SER A 70 -8.20 -2.02 14.53
C SER A 70 -9.01 -2.00 13.22
N SER A 71 -8.35 -2.24 12.08
CA SER A 71 -9.03 -3.09 11.09
C SER A 71 -9.09 -4.50 11.67
N SER A 72 -9.92 -4.68 12.70
CA SER A 72 -11.00 -5.61 12.53
C SER A 72 -11.69 -5.18 11.24
N ARG A 73 -11.16 -5.66 10.11
CA ARG A 73 -12.05 -6.43 9.25
C ARG A 73 -12.90 -7.21 10.25
N PRO A 74 -14.24 -7.12 10.25
CA PRO A 74 -14.90 -8.39 10.50
C PRO A 74 -14.14 -9.32 9.57
N VAL A 75 -13.37 -10.26 10.12
CA VAL A 75 -13.25 -11.54 9.45
C VAL A 75 -14.70 -11.81 9.20
N ASN A 76 -15.14 -11.54 7.98
CA ASN A 76 -16.50 -11.78 7.62
C ASN A 76 -16.57 -13.27 7.89
N SER A 77 -17.25 -13.64 8.96
CA SER A 77 -17.53 -15.01 9.34
C SER A 77 -18.50 -15.64 8.32
N ASN A 78 -18.53 -15.10 7.10
CA ASN A 78 -19.02 -15.69 5.90
C ASN A 78 -17.87 -15.93 4.91
N TYR A 79 -16.76 -16.52 5.39
CA TYR A 79 -16.35 -17.81 4.82
C TYR A 79 -17.38 -18.88 5.21
N LEU A 80 -18.66 -18.62 4.92
CA LEU A 80 -19.59 -19.68 4.65
C LEU A 80 -19.13 -20.12 3.26
N VAL A 81 -18.26 -21.12 3.27
CA VAL A 81 -18.25 -22.11 2.21
C VAL A 81 -19.72 -22.52 2.06
N SER A 82 -20.39 -21.89 1.11
CA SER A 82 -21.67 -22.37 0.62
C SER A 82 -21.33 -23.73 -0.01
N PRO A 83 -21.93 -24.85 0.43
CA PRO A 83 -21.56 -26.20 0.01
C PRO A 83 -21.78 -26.56 -1.48
N SER A 84 -21.85 -25.58 -2.40
CA SER A 84 -22.25 -25.81 -3.79
C SER A 84 -21.13 -25.71 -4.83
N ASP A 85 -19.92 -25.26 -4.48
CA ASP A 85 -18.78 -25.33 -5.42
C ASP A 85 -18.03 -26.64 -5.23
N LYS A 86 -18.69 -27.69 -5.75
CA LYS A 86 -18.16 -28.96 -6.24
C LYS A 86 -16.82 -29.38 -5.62
N ILE A 87 -16.93 -30.30 -4.67
CA ILE A 87 -15.99 -31.39 -4.46
C ILE A 87 -15.50 -31.89 -5.83
N CYS A 88 -14.29 -31.53 -6.23
CA CYS A 88 -13.57 -32.27 -7.25
C CYS A 88 -12.78 -33.36 -6.53
N LEU A 89 -13.50 -34.43 -6.18
CA LEU A 89 -12.91 -35.73 -5.88
C LEU A 89 -12.21 -36.20 -7.15
N CYS A 90 -10.89 -36.15 -7.16
CA CYS A 90 -10.08 -37.05 -7.98
C CYS A 90 -9.16 -37.83 -7.05
N LEU A 91 -9.73 -38.89 -6.45
CA LEU A 91 -8.99 -40.09 -6.14
C LEU A 91 -8.53 -40.74 -7.45
N LYS A 92 -7.23 -41.00 -7.58
CA LYS A 92 -6.74 -42.35 -7.88
C LYS A 92 -5.36 -42.52 -7.28
#